data_AF-A0AB35HS95-F1
#
_entry.id   AF-A0AB35HS95-F1
#
_cell.length_a   1.000
_cell.length_b   1.000
_cell.length_c   1.000
_cell.angle_alpha   90.00
_cell.angle_beta   90.00
_cell.angle_gamma   90.00
#
_symmetry.space_group_name_H-M   'P 1'
#
loop_
_entity.id
_entity.type
_entity.pdbx_description
1 polymer ?
#
loop_
_entity_poly.entity_id
_entity_poly.type
_entity_poly.pdbx_seq_one_letter_code
_entity_poly.pdbx_strand_id
1 'polypeptide(L)'
;KTFLIENELYFNSRNDLYADIPFLVRLYNLVEIIQQTTTKLYYKSIHNDPINEPSTSQIEREDRQLKRVQAFNESIQESTNDIIIKKVKKAAINYYLYKIVTQSTFKDSFKEILPIYKELSQVLQTGSEPINVRKRHRPEVSNIKKGNFKTAYFFSRSRLIAYDTSRFVKPKKTRYRQKSIQKHIFSKFPIKKRTILYESFLGRNYSDSPKAIFNHLLQQEPNKWRHVWVLNDKELIKDNPEFQHSNVKVITRFSWQYFYYVTIAKYFILNMRQPNYLEKKQDQVILSTWHGTPLKHLVFDMNNVTSANKQYKKIFYEQSRKWDYLIADNKYSEDIFVSAFMYPRENILTYGYPRNDILINHTIEDQQEIKQRLGIPLDKKVILYAPTWRDDEFHSVGNYKFTLRLNLERLREELGNEYVIILRMHYFISDVLDLSDYEGFAFDYSKYNDINHLYIISDLLITDYSSVFFDYANLKRPILFYTYDLAKYKDELRGFYIDVQKDLPGPLLYTSEEVIDRIKNIKSVMYEYEEKYKLFYDQYCALDDGNASKRVVEKVIDS
;
A
#
# COMPACT_ATOMS: atom_id res chain seq x y z
N LYS A 1 -36.19 -21.13 -15.11
CA LYS A 1 -36.63 -19.95 -15.91
C LYS A 1 -38.14 -19.96 -16.08
N THR A 2 -38.73 -21.03 -16.64
CA THR A 2 -40.17 -21.19 -16.84
C THR A 2 -41.00 -20.90 -15.59
N PHE A 3 -40.67 -21.54 -14.46
CA PHE A 3 -41.34 -21.29 -13.16
C PHE A 3 -41.40 -19.81 -12.75
N LEU A 4 -40.33 -19.05 -12.98
CA LEU A 4 -40.31 -17.62 -12.61
C LEU A 4 -41.24 -16.80 -13.52
N ILE A 5 -41.32 -17.15 -14.80
CA ILE A 5 -42.18 -16.46 -15.78
C ILE A 5 -43.66 -16.78 -15.51
N GLU A 6 -43.98 -18.05 -15.25
CA GLU A 6 -45.35 -18.52 -14.97
C GLU A 6 -45.94 -17.91 -13.70
N ASN A 7 -45.09 -17.59 -12.72
CA ASN A 7 -45.50 -16.98 -11.45
C ASN A 7 -45.25 -15.47 -11.40
N GLU A 8 -44.99 -14.83 -12.55
CA GLU A 8 -44.76 -13.38 -12.68
C GLU A 8 -43.69 -12.83 -11.71
N LEU A 9 -42.66 -13.63 -11.43
CA LEU A 9 -41.57 -13.26 -10.54
C LEU A 9 -40.51 -12.45 -11.30
N TYR A 10 -40.53 -11.13 -11.09
CA TYR A 10 -39.56 -10.19 -11.63
C TYR A 10 -38.90 -9.37 -10.52
N PHE A 11 -37.69 -8.86 -10.78
CA PHE A 11 -37.06 -7.89 -9.89
C PHE A 11 -37.81 -6.54 -9.99
N ASN A 12 -38.21 -5.99 -8.84
CA ASN A 12 -38.88 -4.69 -8.80
C ASN A 12 -37.86 -3.56 -9.03
N SER A 13 -38.09 -2.71 -10.03
CA SER A 13 -37.19 -1.61 -10.39
C SER A 13 -37.25 -0.41 -9.43
N ARG A 14 -38.26 -0.30 -8.54
CA ARG A 14 -38.35 0.80 -7.57
C ARG A 14 -37.19 0.78 -6.56
N ASN A 15 -36.68 -0.41 -6.22
CA ASN A 15 -35.54 -0.59 -5.32
C ASN A 15 -34.33 -1.18 -6.06
N ASP A 16 -33.72 -0.35 -6.91
CA ASP A 16 -32.52 -0.66 -7.70
C ASP A 16 -31.31 -1.25 -6.94
N LEU A 17 -31.24 -1.12 -5.60
CA LEU A 17 -30.15 -1.66 -4.79
C LEU A 17 -30.44 -3.02 -4.17
N TYR A 18 -31.69 -3.25 -3.75
CA TYR A 18 -32.06 -4.38 -2.88
C TYR A 18 -33.36 -5.07 -3.34
N ALA A 19 -33.66 -5.02 -4.65
CA ALA A 19 -34.79 -5.71 -5.26
C ALA A 19 -34.74 -7.25 -5.09
N ASP A 20 -33.57 -7.80 -4.77
CA ASP A 20 -33.37 -9.22 -4.49
C ASP A 20 -34.11 -9.69 -3.23
N ILE A 21 -34.19 -8.85 -2.19
CA ILE A 21 -34.85 -9.21 -0.93
C ILE A 21 -36.37 -9.49 -1.13
N PRO A 22 -37.18 -8.55 -1.66
CA PRO A 22 -38.59 -8.81 -1.90
C PRO A 22 -38.81 -9.90 -2.94
N PHE A 23 -37.99 -9.95 -4.00
CA PHE A 23 -38.03 -11.03 -5.00
C PHE A 23 -37.89 -12.42 -4.36
N LEU A 24 -36.91 -12.61 -3.47
CA LEU A 24 -36.70 -13.88 -2.77
C LEU A 24 -37.86 -14.22 -1.85
N VAL A 25 -38.47 -13.22 -1.20
CA VAL A 25 -39.63 -13.48 -0.31
C VAL A 25 -40.86 -13.90 -1.11
N ARG A 26 -41.15 -13.26 -2.25
CA ARG A 26 -42.21 -13.72 -3.17
C ARG A 26 -41.97 -15.15 -3.64
N LEU A 27 -40.73 -15.46 -4.05
CA LEU A 27 -40.35 -16.82 -4.45
C LEU A 27 -40.57 -17.82 -3.31
N TYR A 28 -40.17 -17.48 -2.08
CA TYR A 28 -40.31 -18.37 -0.92
C TYR A 28 -41.76 -18.58 -0.49
N ASN A 29 -42.68 -17.67 -0.82
CA ASN A 29 -44.12 -17.88 -0.56
C ASN A 29 -44.76 -18.89 -1.53
N LEU A 30 -44.16 -19.10 -2.70
CA LEU A 30 -44.70 -19.97 -3.76
C LEU A 30 -44.21 -21.43 -3.66
N VAL A 31 -43.26 -21.71 -2.76
CA VAL A 31 -42.64 -23.03 -2.64
C VAL A 31 -42.65 -23.48 -1.19
N GLU A 32 -43.03 -24.73 -0.96
CA GLU A 32 -42.99 -25.32 0.38
C GLU A 32 -41.56 -25.66 0.82
N ILE A 33 -40.72 -26.06 -0.15
CA ILE A 33 -39.37 -26.55 0.10
C ILE A 33 -38.39 -25.91 -0.88
N ILE A 34 -37.25 -25.46 -0.36
CA ILE A 34 -36.12 -24.98 -1.15
C ILE A 34 -34.97 -25.95 -0.92
N GLN A 35 -34.61 -26.69 -1.96
CA GLN A 35 -33.43 -27.55 -1.92
C GLN A 35 -32.16 -26.69 -2.01
N GLN A 36 -31.29 -26.81 -1.01
CA GLN A 36 -29.98 -26.16 -1.02
C GLN A 36 -28.93 -27.17 -1.49
N THR A 37 -28.07 -26.74 -2.40
CA THR A 37 -26.90 -27.52 -2.81
C THR A 37 -25.63 -26.89 -2.22
N THR A 38 -24.68 -27.73 -1.83
CA THR A 38 -23.32 -27.31 -1.45
C THR A 38 -22.46 -27.06 -2.69
N THR A 39 -22.90 -27.52 -3.86
CA THR A 39 -22.26 -27.24 -5.15
C THR A 39 -22.37 -25.76 -5.44
N LYS A 40 -21.23 -25.10 -5.57
CA LYS A 40 -21.17 -23.67 -5.92
C LYS A 40 -21.51 -23.51 -7.40
N LEU A 41 -22.79 -23.25 -7.70
CA LEU A 41 -23.27 -23.08 -9.07
C LEU A 41 -22.97 -21.68 -9.64
N TYR A 42 -22.71 -20.71 -8.77
CA TYR A 42 -22.42 -19.32 -9.16
C TYR A 42 -21.27 -18.77 -8.33
N TYR A 43 -20.35 -18.09 -9.00
CA TYR A 43 -19.32 -17.30 -8.35
C TYR A 43 -19.72 -15.84 -8.38
N LYS A 44 -19.91 -15.23 -7.21
CA LYS A 44 -20.00 -13.77 -7.12
C LYS A 44 -18.61 -13.20 -7.40
N SER A 45 -18.41 -12.70 -8.62
CA SER A 45 -17.24 -11.86 -8.90
C SER A 45 -17.41 -10.56 -8.10
N ILE A 46 -16.51 -10.34 -7.13
CA ILE A 46 -16.37 -9.04 -6.51
C ILE A 46 -15.36 -8.32 -7.38
N HIS A 47 -15.84 -7.34 -8.15
CA HIS A 47 -14.97 -6.55 -8.99
C HIS A 47 -13.92 -5.86 -8.11
N ASN A 48 -12.65 -6.04 -8.45
CA ASN A 48 -11.51 -5.56 -7.64
C ASN A 48 -11.24 -4.06 -7.81
N ASP A 49 -12.00 -3.39 -8.68
CA ASP A 49 -12.00 -1.95 -8.92
C ASP A 49 -13.35 -1.30 -8.54
N PRO A 50 -13.59 -1.01 -7.26
CA PRO A 50 -14.80 -0.31 -6.82
C PRO A 50 -14.79 1.20 -7.14
N ILE A 51 -13.75 1.74 -7.79
CA ILE A 51 -13.65 3.17 -8.10
C ILE A 51 -14.15 3.42 -9.52
N ASN A 52 -13.62 2.70 -10.51
CA ASN A 52 -14.00 2.86 -11.92
C ASN A 52 -15.23 2.01 -12.29
N GLU A 53 -15.29 0.77 -11.80
CA GLU A 53 -16.35 -0.19 -12.14
C GLU A 53 -17.03 -0.78 -10.88
N PRO A 54 -17.67 0.06 -10.04
CA PRO A 54 -18.34 -0.42 -8.85
C PRO A 54 -19.54 -1.33 -9.21
N SER A 55 -19.60 -2.52 -8.62
CA SER A 55 -20.86 -3.26 -8.57
C SER A 55 -21.93 -2.46 -7.83
N THR A 56 -23.22 -2.74 -8.06
CA THR A 56 -24.34 -2.13 -7.31
C THR A 56 -24.13 -2.15 -5.79
N SER A 57 -23.49 -3.20 -5.27
CA SER A 57 -23.17 -3.34 -3.85
C SER A 57 -22.01 -2.47 -3.35
N GLN A 58 -21.17 -1.96 -4.26
CA GLN A 58 -20.03 -1.06 -3.99
C GLN A 58 -20.38 0.42 -4.14
N ILE A 59 -21.40 0.79 -4.93
CA ILE A 59 -21.80 2.19 -5.17
C ILE A 59 -22.21 2.90 -3.87
N GLU A 60 -21.48 3.93 -3.46
CA GLU A 60 -21.86 4.73 -2.29
C GLU A 60 -23.10 5.57 -2.59
N ARG A 61 -24.12 5.43 -1.74
CA ARG A 61 -25.38 6.17 -1.83
C ARG A 61 -25.87 6.51 -0.43
N GLU A 62 -26.34 7.74 -0.25
CA GLU A 62 -26.88 8.23 1.01
C GLU A 62 -28.15 7.50 1.43
N ASP A 63 -28.97 7.09 0.47
CA ASP A 63 -30.24 6.40 0.68
C ASP A 63 -30.10 4.88 0.87
N ARG A 64 -28.87 4.33 0.80
CA ARG A 64 -28.61 2.88 0.83
C ARG A 64 -29.24 2.19 2.03
N GLN A 65 -29.08 2.77 3.21
CA GLN A 65 -29.61 2.22 4.46
C GLN A 65 -31.14 2.25 4.45
N LEU A 66 -31.72 3.34 3.95
CA LEU A 66 -33.17 3.48 3.81
C LEU A 66 -33.73 2.48 2.81
N LYS A 67 -33.17 2.40 1.59
CA LYS A 67 -33.57 1.44 0.55
C LYS A 67 -33.54 0.01 1.05
N ARG A 68 -32.57 -0.37 1.88
CA ARG A 68 -32.53 -1.73 2.43
C ARG A 68 -33.65 -1.99 3.43
N VAL A 69 -34.01 -1.01 4.25
CA VAL A 69 -35.14 -1.14 5.19
C VAL A 69 -36.47 -1.13 4.44
N GLN A 70 -36.60 -0.31 3.40
CA GLN A 70 -37.73 -0.34 2.47
C GLN A 70 -37.88 -1.70 1.81
N ALA A 71 -36.77 -2.33 1.38
CA ALA A 71 -36.81 -3.69 0.84
C ALA A 71 -37.35 -4.70 1.86
N PHE A 72 -36.97 -4.59 3.14
CA PHE A 72 -37.54 -5.42 4.19
C PHE A 72 -39.03 -5.14 4.41
N ASN A 73 -39.44 -3.87 4.32
CA ASN A 73 -40.85 -3.49 4.45
C ASN A 73 -41.69 -4.01 3.27
N GLU A 74 -41.25 -3.81 2.04
CA GLU A 74 -41.88 -4.39 0.84
C GLU A 74 -42.03 -5.90 0.98
N SER A 75 -40.97 -6.59 1.39
CA SER A 75 -40.97 -8.05 1.55
C SER A 75 -42.03 -8.57 2.51
N ILE A 76 -42.28 -7.88 3.62
CA ILE A 76 -43.28 -8.33 4.59
C ILE A 76 -44.71 -8.01 4.16
N GLN A 77 -44.92 -6.98 3.34
CA GLN A 77 -46.26 -6.70 2.78
C GLN A 77 -46.64 -7.75 1.74
N GLU A 78 -45.66 -8.42 1.14
CA GLU A 78 -45.85 -9.43 0.10
C GLU A 78 -45.91 -10.87 0.63
N SER A 79 -45.87 -11.08 1.96
CA SER A 79 -45.90 -12.41 2.57
C SER A 79 -46.96 -12.50 3.65
N THR A 80 -47.77 -13.56 3.60
CA THR A 80 -48.70 -13.96 4.67
C THR A 80 -48.11 -15.06 5.57
N ASN A 81 -46.90 -15.55 5.26
CA ASN A 81 -46.26 -16.63 6.00
C ASN A 81 -45.55 -16.09 7.24
N ASP A 82 -46.09 -16.39 8.43
CA ASP A 82 -45.59 -15.91 9.72
C ASP A 82 -44.10 -16.22 9.97
N ILE A 83 -43.61 -17.38 9.50
CA ILE A 83 -42.22 -17.79 9.66
C ILE A 83 -41.30 -16.92 8.80
N ILE A 84 -41.70 -16.62 7.56
CA ILE A 84 -40.95 -15.74 6.65
C ILE A 84 -40.93 -14.32 7.21
N ILE A 85 -42.09 -13.79 7.60
CA ILE A 85 -42.19 -12.44 8.18
C ILE A 85 -41.30 -12.32 9.43
N LYS A 86 -41.32 -13.33 10.31
CA LYS A 86 -40.43 -13.39 11.50
C LYS A 86 -38.95 -13.30 11.12
N LYS A 87 -38.52 -14.04 10.08
CA LYS A 87 -37.13 -14.03 9.58
C LYS A 87 -36.74 -12.66 9.01
N VAL A 88 -37.61 -12.05 8.20
CA VAL A 88 -37.37 -10.71 7.62
C VAL A 88 -37.25 -9.64 8.73
N LYS A 89 -38.17 -9.63 9.70
CA LYS A 89 -38.09 -8.73 10.86
C LYS A 89 -36.80 -8.91 11.65
N LYS A 90 -36.37 -10.15 11.88
CA LYS A 90 -35.08 -10.43 12.55
C LYS A 90 -33.90 -9.88 11.75
N ALA A 91 -33.92 -10.01 10.42
CA ALA A 91 -32.90 -9.42 9.55
C ALA A 91 -32.89 -7.88 9.62
N ALA A 92 -34.07 -7.24 9.59
CA ALA A 92 -34.22 -5.79 9.72
C ALA A 92 -33.70 -5.27 11.08
N ILE A 93 -34.06 -5.93 12.19
CA ILE A 93 -33.55 -5.62 13.54
C ILE A 93 -32.02 -5.71 13.56
N ASN A 94 -31.45 -6.81 13.07
CA ASN A 94 -29.99 -6.98 13.08
C ASN A 94 -29.29 -5.93 12.20
N TYR A 95 -29.86 -5.61 11.04
CA TYR A 95 -29.31 -4.58 10.17
C TYR A 95 -29.32 -3.21 10.86
N TYR A 96 -30.42 -2.84 11.52
CA TYR A 96 -30.47 -1.64 12.35
C TYR A 96 -29.39 -1.63 13.43
N LEU A 97 -29.40 -2.67 14.29
CA LEU A 97 -28.56 -2.75 15.49
C LEU A 97 -27.06 -2.77 15.24
N TYR A 98 -26.62 -3.26 14.08
CA TYR A 98 -25.20 -3.48 13.79
C TYR A 98 -24.67 -2.71 12.58
N LYS A 99 -25.54 -2.22 11.68
CA LYS A 99 -25.12 -1.50 10.46
C LYS A 99 -25.61 -0.05 10.42
N ILE A 100 -26.85 0.23 10.79
CA ILE A 100 -27.40 1.60 10.73
C ILE A 100 -26.85 2.44 11.88
N VAL A 101 -26.95 1.94 13.12
CA VAL A 101 -26.51 2.69 14.31
C VAL A 101 -25.00 2.99 14.34
N THR A 102 -24.21 2.32 13.50
CA THR A 102 -22.75 2.50 13.43
C THR A 102 -22.31 3.54 12.40
N GLN A 103 -23.21 4.04 11.55
CA GLN A 103 -22.92 5.09 10.57
C GLN A 103 -22.74 6.47 11.23
N SER A 104 -22.03 7.37 10.57
CA SER A 104 -21.89 8.78 11.00
C SER A 104 -23.24 9.49 11.03
N THR A 105 -24.02 9.37 9.96
CA THR A 105 -25.38 9.96 9.83
C THR A 105 -26.27 9.67 11.04
N PHE A 106 -26.20 8.45 11.58
CA PHE A 106 -26.91 8.09 12.81
C PHE A 106 -26.44 8.88 14.03
N LYS A 107 -25.12 9.08 14.18
CA LYS A 107 -24.55 9.79 15.34
C LYS A 107 -24.83 11.29 15.28
N ASP A 108 -24.95 11.83 14.07
CA ASP A 108 -24.95 13.26 13.82
C ASP A 108 -26.37 13.86 13.82
N SER A 109 -27.38 13.14 13.29
CA SER A 109 -28.73 13.70 13.10
C SER A 109 -29.86 12.68 13.32
N PHE A 110 -30.77 12.98 14.26
CA PHE A 110 -32.03 12.22 14.39
C PHE A 110 -32.94 12.39 13.16
N LYS A 111 -32.92 13.57 12.53
CA LYS A 111 -33.78 13.90 11.38
C LYS A 111 -33.47 13.00 10.18
N GLU A 112 -32.19 12.71 9.94
CA GLU A 112 -31.74 11.83 8.86
C GLU A 112 -32.17 10.36 9.06
N ILE A 113 -32.32 9.93 10.31
CA ILE A 113 -32.71 8.55 10.64
C ILE A 113 -34.23 8.39 10.71
N LEU A 114 -34.99 9.48 10.81
CA LEU A 114 -36.45 9.42 10.92
C LEU A 114 -37.13 8.61 9.80
N PRO A 115 -36.75 8.73 8.51
CA PRO A 115 -37.33 7.90 7.44
C PRO A 115 -37.08 6.40 7.68
N ILE A 116 -35.87 6.04 8.09
CA ILE A 116 -35.51 4.65 8.43
C ILE A 116 -36.36 4.13 9.59
N TYR A 117 -36.59 4.96 10.62
CA TYR A 117 -37.42 4.57 11.75
C TYR A 117 -38.87 4.34 11.36
N LYS A 118 -39.44 5.15 10.45
CA LYS A 118 -40.81 4.96 9.96
C LYS A 118 -40.97 3.62 9.27
N GLU A 119 -40.09 3.29 8.33
CA GLU A 119 -40.06 2.00 7.63
C GLU A 119 -39.87 0.84 8.61
N LEU A 120 -38.91 0.95 9.53
CA LEU A 120 -38.64 -0.09 10.51
C LEU A 120 -39.80 -0.27 11.50
N SER A 121 -40.54 0.79 11.82
CA SER A 121 -41.72 0.72 12.68
C SER A 121 -42.83 -0.11 12.02
N GLN A 122 -43.12 0.16 10.74
CA GLN A 122 -44.07 -0.64 9.95
C GLN A 122 -43.64 -2.12 9.90
N VAL A 123 -42.33 -2.34 9.72
CA VAL A 123 -41.77 -3.69 9.76
C VAL A 123 -42.04 -4.41 11.07
N LEU A 124 -41.86 -3.73 12.19
CA LEU A 124 -42.03 -4.33 13.53
C LEU A 124 -43.48 -4.42 13.99
N GLN A 125 -44.40 -3.63 13.41
CA GLN A 125 -45.82 -3.62 13.74
C GLN A 125 -46.62 -4.70 13.03
N THR A 126 -46.16 -5.14 11.86
CA THR A 126 -46.78 -6.26 11.10
C THR A 126 -46.92 -7.51 12.00
N GLY A 127 -47.93 -8.36 11.79
CA GLY A 127 -48.10 -9.62 12.51
C GLY A 127 -46.99 -10.62 12.23
N SER A 128 -46.59 -11.46 13.19
CA SER A 128 -45.75 -12.65 12.99
C SER A 128 -45.63 -13.45 14.28
N GLU A 129 -45.04 -14.64 14.18
CA GLU A 129 -44.46 -15.34 15.33
C GLU A 129 -43.55 -14.44 16.21
N PRO A 130 -43.47 -14.69 17.53
CA PRO A 130 -42.66 -13.91 18.46
C PRO A 130 -41.16 -13.91 18.13
N ILE A 131 -40.53 -12.73 18.18
CA ILE A 131 -39.09 -12.57 17.92
C ILE A 131 -38.35 -12.37 19.24
N ASN A 132 -37.34 -13.22 19.49
CA ASN A 132 -36.48 -13.05 20.64
C ASN A 132 -35.43 -11.95 20.41
N VAL A 133 -35.59 -10.82 21.09
CA VAL A 133 -34.62 -9.73 21.14
C VAL A 133 -33.85 -9.80 22.46
N ARG A 134 -32.50 -9.80 22.37
CA ARG A 134 -31.61 -9.81 23.55
C ARG A 134 -31.98 -8.65 24.48
N LYS A 135 -31.95 -8.88 25.81
CA LYS A 135 -32.37 -7.89 26.84
C LYS A 135 -31.83 -6.48 26.59
N ARG A 136 -30.54 -6.35 26.27
CA ARG A 136 -29.87 -5.06 25.98
C ARG A 136 -30.41 -4.27 24.79
N HIS A 137 -31.10 -4.92 23.84
CA HIS A 137 -31.66 -4.31 22.63
C HIS A 137 -33.17 -4.09 22.73
N ARG A 138 -33.82 -4.61 23.77
CA ARG A 138 -35.28 -4.47 23.94
C ARG A 138 -35.74 -3.02 24.06
N PRO A 139 -35.06 -2.12 24.81
CA PRO A 139 -35.51 -0.73 24.93
C PRO A 139 -35.53 0.01 23.60
N GLU A 140 -34.50 -0.12 22.77
CA GLU A 140 -34.44 0.51 21.45
C GLU A 140 -35.49 -0.09 20.49
N VAL A 141 -35.55 -1.43 20.36
CA VAL A 141 -36.46 -2.09 19.41
C VAL A 141 -37.94 -1.90 19.78
N SER A 142 -38.27 -1.96 21.07
CA SER A 142 -39.65 -1.77 21.55
C SER A 142 -40.15 -0.34 21.27
N ASN A 143 -39.29 0.67 21.49
CA ASN A 143 -39.66 2.06 21.19
C ASN A 143 -39.83 2.30 19.69
N ILE A 144 -39.03 1.66 18.82
CA ILE A 144 -39.24 1.73 17.37
C ILE A 144 -40.60 1.13 16.98
N LYS A 145 -40.94 -0.05 17.52
CA LYS A 145 -42.24 -0.68 17.29
C LYS A 145 -43.42 0.20 17.72
N LYS A 146 -43.27 0.92 18.84
CA LYS A 146 -44.29 1.82 19.39
C LYS A 146 -44.37 3.20 18.70
N GLY A 147 -43.45 3.53 17.78
CA GLY A 147 -43.39 4.87 17.17
C GLY A 147 -42.64 5.91 18.01
N ASN A 148 -42.08 5.54 19.16
CA ASN A 148 -41.34 6.42 20.07
C ASN A 148 -39.89 6.63 19.62
N PHE A 149 -39.70 7.21 18.43
CA PHE A 149 -38.41 7.24 17.74
C PHE A 149 -37.31 8.03 18.46
N LYS A 150 -37.64 9.16 19.11
CA LYS A 150 -36.66 9.93 19.90
C LYS A 150 -36.09 9.11 21.06
N THR A 151 -36.96 8.36 21.74
CA THR A 151 -36.56 7.47 22.85
C THR A 151 -35.73 6.29 22.35
N ALA A 152 -36.11 5.69 21.21
CA ALA A 152 -35.31 4.65 20.57
C ALA A 152 -33.90 5.15 20.22
N TYR A 153 -33.81 6.34 19.62
CA TYR A 153 -32.56 7.00 19.27
C TYR A 153 -31.66 7.23 20.49
N PHE A 154 -32.23 7.74 21.58
CA PHE A 154 -31.52 7.92 22.85
C PHE A 154 -30.94 6.60 23.37
N PHE A 155 -31.73 5.52 23.45
CA PHE A 155 -31.24 4.23 23.92
C PHE A 155 -30.14 3.65 23.04
N SER A 156 -30.28 3.76 21.72
CA SER A 156 -29.26 3.32 20.78
C SER A 156 -27.95 4.10 20.94
N ARG A 157 -28.02 5.44 21.08
CA ARG A 157 -26.83 6.27 21.33
C ARG A 157 -26.15 5.94 22.66
N SER A 158 -26.91 5.85 23.75
CA SER A 158 -26.39 5.52 25.07
C SER A 158 -25.67 4.16 25.06
N ARG A 159 -26.22 3.17 24.36
CA ARG A 159 -25.57 1.86 24.17
C ARG A 159 -24.26 1.95 23.39
N LEU A 160 -24.23 2.73 22.31
CA LEU A 160 -22.99 2.92 21.53
C LEU A 160 -21.91 3.60 22.36
N ILE A 161 -22.26 4.64 23.10
CA ILE A 161 -21.33 5.34 24.00
C ILE A 161 -20.77 4.36 25.04
N ALA A 162 -21.64 3.60 25.72
CA ALA A 162 -21.20 2.60 26.70
C ALA A 162 -20.27 1.54 26.07
N TYR A 163 -20.55 1.09 24.84
CA TYR A 163 -19.71 0.14 24.13
C TYR A 163 -18.34 0.73 23.76
N ASP A 164 -18.31 1.97 23.26
CA ASP A 164 -17.08 2.67 22.88
C ASP A 164 -16.22 2.98 24.12
N THR A 165 -16.83 3.38 25.24
CA THR A 165 -16.16 3.55 26.54
C THR A 165 -15.56 2.23 27.03
N SER A 166 -16.33 1.14 27.01
CA SER A 166 -15.82 -0.19 27.39
C SER A 166 -14.64 -0.62 26.52
N ARG A 167 -14.69 -0.35 25.20
CA ARG A 167 -13.58 -0.63 24.29
C ARG A 167 -12.34 0.22 24.57
N PHE A 168 -12.54 1.47 24.97
CA PHE A 168 -11.45 2.39 25.29
C PHE A 168 -10.71 1.97 26.56
N VAL A 169 -11.42 1.54 27.61
CA VAL A 169 -10.82 1.16 28.90
C VAL A 169 -10.06 -0.18 28.81
N LYS A 170 -10.39 -1.07 27.86
CA LYS A 170 -9.75 -2.39 27.75
C LYS A 170 -8.26 -2.30 27.36
N PRO A 171 -7.31 -2.85 28.16
CA PRO A 171 -5.86 -2.74 27.93
C PRO A 171 -5.41 -3.31 26.58
N LYS A 172 -6.01 -4.42 26.13
CA LYS A 172 -5.69 -5.12 24.87
C LYS A 172 -6.03 -4.31 23.59
N LYS A 173 -6.51 -3.06 23.71
CA LYS A 173 -6.93 -2.20 22.59
C LYS A 173 -6.13 -0.89 22.49
N THR A 174 -4.83 -0.91 22.79
CA THR A 174 -3.92 0.25 22.67
C THR A 174 -4.03 1.00 21.34
N ARG A 175 -4.00 0.29 20.19
CA ARG A 175 -4.16 0.93 18.86
C ARG A 175 -5.51 1.64 18.68
N TYR A 176 -6.59 1.13 19.28
CA TYR A 176 -7.88 1.80 19.22
C TYR A 176 -7.86 3.11 20.02
N ARG A 177 -7.26 3.09 21.21
CA ARG A 177 -7.09 4.29 22.04
C ARG A 177 -6.25 5.35 21.33
N GLN A 178 -5.13 4.95 20.74
CA GLN A 178 -4.25 5.85 19.98
C GLN A 178 -4.98 6.52 18.83
N LYS A 179 -5.72 5.76 18.01
CA LYS A 179 -6.55 6.32 16.92
C LYS A 179 -7.63 7.27 17.44
N SER A 180 -8.30 6.90 18.53
CA SER A 180 -9.32 7.74 19.14
C SER A 180 -8.75 9.06 19.66
N ILE A 181 -7.60 9.00 20.35
CA ILE A 181 -6.89 10.18 20.87
C ILE A 181 -6.36 11.04 19.73
N GLN A 182 -5.83 10.43 18.66
CA GLN A 182 -5.42 11.15 17.46
C GLN A 182 -6.59 11.98 16.92
N LYS A 183 -7.74 11.31 16.68
CA LYS A 183 -8.92 11.90 16.07
C LYS A 183 -9.61 12.96 16.92
N HIS A 184 -9.66 12.79 18.25
CA HIS A 184 -10.46 13.65 19.13
C HIS A 184 -9.64 14.63 19.98
N ILE A 185 -8.33 14.41 20.12
CA ILE A 185 -7.43 15.23 20.95
C ILE A 185 -6.34 15.85 20.08
N PHE A 186 -5.46 15.05 19.45
CA PHE A 186 -4.31 15.59 18.72
C PHE A 186 -4.72 16.42 17.50
N SER A 187 -5.82 16.05 16.84
CA SER A 187 -6.41 16.82 15.73
C SER A 187 -6.78 18.26 16.10
N LYS A 188 -7.07 18.52 17.39
CA LYS A 188 -7.42 19.84 17.92
C LYS A 188 -6.19 20.69 18.27
N PHE A 189 -5.00 20.12 18.34
CA PHE A 189 -3.78 20.89 18.57
C PHE A 189 -3.36 21.67 17.33
N PRO A 190 -2.76 22.86 17.49
CA PRO A 190 -2.28 23.65 16.35
C PRO A 190 -1.16 22.93 15.61
N ILE A 191 -1.06 23.17 14.29
CA ILE A 191 0.06 22.66 13.49
C ILE A 191 1.36 23.31 13.95
N LYS A 192 2.41 22.51 14.11
CA LYS A 192 3.78 22.95 14.34
C LYS A 192 4.40 23.31 12.99
N LYS A 193 4.29 24.59 12.61
CA LYS A 193 4.71 25.13 11.29
C LYS A 193 6.15 24.76 10.90
N ARG A 194 7.07 24.64 11.86
CA ARG A 194 8.49 24.31 11.64
C ARG A 194 8.85 22.84 11.93
N THR A 195 7.89 21.92 11.91
CA THR A 195 8.15 20.50 12.15
C THR A 195 7.94 19.68 10.88
N ILE A 196 8.97 18.90 10.52
CA ILE A 196 8.96 17.97 9.39
C ILE A 196 9.09 16.54 9.94
N LEU A 197 8.18 15.68 9.52
CA LEU A 197 8.18 14.25 9.83
C LEU A 197 8.68 13.47 8.61
N TYR A 198 9.59 12.51 8.83
CA TYR A 198 10.15 11.66 7.78
C TYR A 198 9.85 10.18 8.07
N GLU A 199 9.47 9.40 7.07
CA GLU A 199 9.27 7.96 7.19
C GLU A 199 9.74 7.23 5.92
N SER A 200 10.76 6.39 6.03
CA SER A 200 11.22 5.51 4.95
C SER A 200 10.84 4.04 5.23
N PHE A 201 10.29 3.36 4.23
CA PHE A 201 9.88 1.95 4.23
C PHE A 201 9.11 1.52 5.50
N LEU A 202 8.10 2.32 5.88
CA LEU A 202 7.28 2.10 7.09
C LEU A 202 8.09 2.12 8.40
N GLY A 203 9.08 3.02 8.45
CA GLY A 203 9.97 3.23 9.60
C GLY A 203 10.98 2.10 9.81
N ARG A 204 11.27 1.30 8.78
CA ARG A 204 12.28 0.24 8.84
C ARG A 204 13.69 0.79 8.59
N ASN A 205 13.81 1.88 7.83
CA ASN A 205 15.07 2.32 7.27
C ASN A 205 15.30 3.82 7.48
N TYR A 206 16.57 4.20 7.50
CA TYR A 206 17.04 5.57 7.27
C TYR A 206 17.69 5.61 5.88
N SER A 207 16.88 5.81 4.84
CA SER A 207 17.32 5.68 3.45
C SER A 207 16.35 6.37 2.50
N ASP A 208 16.65 6.28 1.20
CA ASP A 208 15.77 6.67 0.08
C ASP A 208 15.51 8.18 0.02
N SER A 209 14.53 8.62 -0.77
CA SER A 209 14.29 10.03 -1.04
C SER A 209 13.96 10.85 0.22
N PRO A 210 13.28 10.32 1.26
CA PRO A 210 13.13 11.01 2.52
C PRO A 210 14.48 11.34 3.20
N LYS A 211 15.51 10.50 3.06
CA LYS A 211 16.85 10.74 3.65
C LYS A 211 17.56 11.86 2.90
N ALA A 212 17.53 11.83 1.58
CA ALA A 212 18.15 12.88 0.77
C ALA A 212 17.56 14.27 1.06
N ILE A 213 16.23 14.37 1.15
CA ILE A 213 15.55 15.64 1.50
C ILE A 213 15.93 16.08 2.92
N PHE A 214 15.97 15.16 3.89
CA PHE A 214 16.39 15.47 5.26
C PHE A 214 17.81 16.00 5.32
N ASN A 215 18.76 15.33 4.66
CA ASN A 215 20.16 15.74 4.63
C ASN A 215 20.34 17.08 3.94
N HIS A 216 19.65 17.32 2.82
CA HIS A 216 19.66 18.61 2.13
C HIS A 216 19.21 19.76 3.04
N LEU A 217 18.08 19.59 3.74
CA LEU A 217 17.56 20.60 4.68
C LEU A 217 18.48 20.82 5.89
N LEU A 218 19.07 19.73 6.41
CA LEU A 218 19.97 19.81 7.56
C LEU A 218 21.28 20.54 7.20
N GLN A 219 21.75 20.40 5.95
CA GLN A 219 22.93 21.10 5.45
C GLN A 219 22.64 22.58 5.15
N GLN A 220 21.52 22.90 4.47
CA GLN A 220 21.21 24.26 4.05
C GLN A 220 20.66 25.13 5.19
N GLU A 221 19.79 24.58 6.04
CA GLU A 221 19.08 25.33 7.08
C GLU A 221 19.10 24.60 8.44
N PRO A 222 20.30 24.32 9.00
CA PRO A 222 20.50 23.37 10.12
C PRO A 222 19.67 23.65 11.36
N ASN A 223 19.26 24.90 11.59
CA ASN A 223 18.55 25.33 12.79
C ASN A 223 17.11 25.82 12.54
N LYS A 224 16.65 25.90 11.28
CA LYS A 224 15.31 26.44 10.97
C LYS A 224 14.21 25.45 11.31
N TRP A 225 14.47 24.16 11.07
CA TRP A 225 13.47 23.11 11.15
C TRP A 225 13.68 22.18 12.35
N ARG A 226 12.57 21.65 12.87
CA ARG A 226 12.56 20.52 13.79
C ARG A 226 12.31 19.24 12.99
N HIS A 227 13.30 18.37 12.94
CA HIS A 227 13.23 17.12 12.20
C HIS A 227 12.77 15.99 13.11
N VAL A 228 11.78 15.23 12.67
CA VAL A 228 11.29 14.06 13.38
C VAL A 228 11.37 12.87 12.44
N TRP A 229 12.21 11.89 12.77
CA TRP A 229 12.40 10.70 11.95
C TRP A 229 11.67 9.51 12.55
N VAL A 230 10.84 8.83 11.75
CA VAL A 230 10.18 7.57 12.15
C VAL A 230 11.11 6.40 11.85
N LEU A 231 11.67 5.78 12.89
CA LEU A 231 12.55 4.62 12.78
C LEU A 231 12.28 3.64 13.94
N ASN A 232 12.11 2.38 13.60
CA ASN A 232 11.83 1.32 14.57
C ASN A 232 13.11 0.79 15.21
N ASP A 233 14.16 0.63 14.41
CA ASP A 233 15.47 0.17 14.86
C ASP A 233 16.46 1.34 14.91
N LYS A 234 16.79 1.79 16.12
CA LYS A 234 17.68 2.94 16.32
C LYS A 234 19.16 2.58 16.16
N GLU A 235 19.52 1.29 16.16
CA GLU A 235 20.93 0.89 16.00
C GLU A 235 21.43 1.24 14.60
N LEU A 236 20.55 1.25 13.59
CA LEU A 236 20.86 1.61 12.20
C LEU A 236 21.45 3.02 12.02
N ILE A 237 21.27 3.89 13.00
CA ILE A 237 21.67 5.31 12.93
C ILE A 237 22.65 5.71 14.04
N LYS A 238 23.14 4.75 14.84
CA LYS A 238 23.96 5.03 16.02
C LYS A 238 25.19 5.89 15.72
N ASP A 239 25.82 5.61 14.58
CA ASP A 239 27.05 6.29 14.15
C ASP A 239 26.80 7.38 13.09
N ASN A 240 25.53 7.77 12.85
CA ASN A 240 25.20 8.78 11.84
C ASN A 240 25.22 10.19 12.48
N PRO A 241 26.11 11.10 12.04
CA PRO A 241 26.27 12.42 12.65
C PRO A 241 25.01 13.29 12.57
N GLU A 242 24.17 13.09 11.54
CA GLU A 242 22.94 13.86 11.34
C GLU A 242 21.97 13.71 12.52
N PHE A 243 22.02 12.58 13.25
CA PHE A 243 21.16 12.33 14.41
C PHE A 243 21.71 12.86 15.74
N GLN A 244 22.91 13.44 15.73
CA GLN A 244 23.50 14.09 16.91
C GLN A 244 23.05 15.56 17.04
N HIS A 245 22.43 16.13 16.01
CA HIS A 245 21.88 17.48 16.03
C HIS A 245 20.71 17.61 17.02
N SER A 246 20.70 18.70 17.80
CA SER A 246 19.71 18.92 18.88
C SER A 246 18.26 19.11 18.39
N ASN A 247 18.08 19.50 17.13
CA ASN A 247 16.78 19.67 16.47
C ASN A 247 16.27 18.40 15.76
N VAL A 248 16.99 17.28 15.84
CA VAL A 248 16.61 15.99 15.26
C VAL A 248 16.08 15.06 16.35
N LYS A 249 14.92 14.44 16.10
CA LYS A 249 14.28 13.52 17.05
C LYS A 249 13.84 12.23 16.36
N VAL A 250 14.22 11.09 16.94
CA VAL A 250 13.82 9.77 16.44
C VAL A 250 12.65 9.23 17.25
N ILE A 251 11.62 8.74 16.55
CA ILE A 251 10.42 8.15 17.16
C ILE A 251 10.11 6.79 16.52
N THR A 252 9.52 5.88 17.29
CA THR A 252 9.11 4.56 16.79
C THR A 252 7.72 4.62 16.16
N ARG A 253 7.53 3.89 15.06
CA ARG A 253 6.23 3.82 14.37
C ARG A 253 5.14 3.24 15.28
N PHE A 254 3.94 3.80 15.20
CA PHE A 254 2.79 3.46 16.07
C PHE A 254 2.99 3.68 17.58
N SER A 255 4.05 4.36 18.00
CA SER A 255 4.14 4.92 19.36
C SER A 255 3.14 6.07 19.56
N TRP A 256 2.91 6.50 20.80
CA TRP A 256 2.13 7.72 21.06
C TRP A 256 2.70 8.95 20.37
N GLN A 257 4.04 9.04 20.29
CA GLN A 257 4.73 10.11 19.58
C GLN A 257 4.45 10.06 18.08
N TYR A 258 4.37 8.87 17.47
CA TYR A 258 3.99 8.73 16.06
C TYR A 258 2.62 9.36 15.80
N PHE A 259 1.59 8.97 16.55
CA PHE A 259 0.23 9.52 16.39
C PHE A 259 0.17 11.03 16.67
N TYR A 260 0.99 11.53 17.58
CA TYR A 260 1.11 12.96 17.83
C TYR A 260 1.72 13.70 16.62
N TYR A 261 2.91 13.30 16.17
CA TYR A 261 3.63 14.01 15.11
C TYR A 261 2.98 13.89 13.73
N VAL A 262 2.43 12.73 13.34
CA VAL A 262 1.70 12.61 12.06
C VAL A 262 0.49 13.54 11.98
N THR A 263 -0.02 14.01 13.13
CA THR A 263 -1.20 14.88 13.20
C THR A 263 -0.85 16.37 13.27
N ILE A 264 0.31 16.72 13.83
CA ILE A 264 0.66 18.12 14.09
C ILE A 264 1.85 18.64 13.28
N ALA A 265 2.68 17.77 12.68
CA ALA A 265 3.77 18.21 11.83
C ALA A 265 3.21 18.93 10.60
N LYS A 266 3.86 20.03 10.19
CA LYS A 266 3.45 20.77 8.99
C LYS A 266 3.72 19.95 7.73
N TYR A 267 4.87 19.29 7.67
CA TYR A 267 5.28 18.46 6.53
C TYR A 267 5.44 17.01 6.96
N PHE A 268 4.95 16.08 6.14
CA PHE A 268 5.16 14.65 6.31
C PHE A 268 5.68 14.05 5.00
N ILE A 269 6.96 13.68 5.00
CA ILE A 269 7.70 13.17 3.85
C ILE A 269 7.84 11.66 4.00
N LEU A 270 7.35 10.91 3.03
CA LEU A 270 7.31 9.45 3.10
C LEU A 270 7.42 8.81 1.71
N ASN A 271 8.00 7.61 1.63
CA ASN A 271 8.19 6.89 0.36
C ASN A 271 7.24 5.69 0.17
N MET A 272 6.43 5.40 1.19
CA MET A 272 5.45 4.30 1.20
C MET A 272 4.05 4.84 1.44
N ARG A 273 3.15 4.04 2.01
CA ARG A 273 1.79 4.49 2.33
C ARG A 273 1.62 4.67 3.84
N GLN A 274 1.13 5.83 4.22
CA GLN A 274 0.61 6.10 5.55
C GLN A 274 -0.68 5.29 5.79
N PRO A 275 -0.94 4.78 7.01
CA PRO A 275 -2.17 4.05 7.30
C PRO A 275 -3.45 4.82 6.94
N ASN A 276 -4.42 4.14 6.32
CA ASN A 276 -5.65 4.77 5.82
C ASN A 276 -6.47 5.51 6.90
N TYR A 277 -6.40 5.07 8.15
CA TYR A 277 -7.09 5.66 9.29
C TYR A 277 -6.41 6.89 9.89
N LEU A 278 -5.23 7.30 9.41
CA LEU A 278 -4.61 8.53 9.90
C LEU A 278 -5.44 9.73 9.46
N GLU A 279 -5.77 10.59 10.41
CA GLU A 279 -6.40 11.88 10.15
C GLU A 279 -5.32 12.85 9.65
N LYS A 280 -5.56 13.46 8.49
CA LYS A 280 -4.75 14.55 7.92
C LYS A 280 -5.52 15.85 8.13
N LYS A 281 -4.87 16.88 8.68
CA LYS A 281 -5.45 18.23 8.76
C LYS A 281 -5.20 19.00 7.47
N GLN A 282 -6.10 19.92 7.13
CA GLN A 282 -6.03 20.71 5.90
C GLN A 282 -4.71 21.48 5.75
N ASP A 283 -4.17 22.02 6.84
CA ASP A 283 -2.92 22.78 6.81
C ASP A 283 -1.65 21.92 6.72
N GLN A 284 -1.75 20.58 6.77
CA GLN A 284 -0.60 19.69 6.62
C GLN A 284 -0.31 19.40 5.16
N VAL A 285 0.98 19.26 4.85
CA VAL A 285 1.48 18.85 3.54
C VAL A 285 2.08 17.44 3.68
N ILE A 286 1.55 16.48 2.93
CA ILE A 286 2.10 15.14 2.80
C ILE A 286 2.75 15.02 1.42
N LEU A 287 4.06 14.81 1.41
CA LEU A 287 4.86 14.52 0.24
C LEU A 287 5.09 13.00 0.16
N SER A 288 4.52 12.36 -0.86
CA SER A 288 4.87 10.99 -1.21
C SER A 288 6.02 11.00 -2.21
N THR A 289 7.17 10.47 -1.84
CA THR A 289 8.29 10.34 -2.77
C THR A 289 8.17 9.09 -3.64
N TRP A 290 7.26 8.16 -3.32
CA TRP A 290 7.29 6.79 -3.82
C TRP A 290 8.71 6.18 -3.73
N HIS A 291 8.99 5.09 -4.43
CA HIS A 291 10.22 4.32 -4.22
C HIS A 291 10.81 3.69 -5.50
N GLY A 292 10.54 4.28 -6.67
CA GLY A 292 11.19 3.87 -7.91
C GLY A 292 10.32 3.98 -9.16
N THR A 293 10.99 4.01 -10.30
CA THR A 293 10.37 3.94 -11.63
C THR A 293 9.62 2.59 -11.78
N PRO A 294 8.32 2.59 -12.12
CA PRO A 294 7.54 1.35 -12.21
C PRO A 294 7.97 0.46 -13.37
N LEU A 295 8.39 -0.77 -13.06
CA LEU A 295 8.54 -1.84 -14.07
C LEU A 295 7.25 -2.65 -14.23
N LYS A 296 6.65 -3.05 -13.09
CA LYS A 296 5.45 -3.90 -13.02
C LYS A 296 4.20 -3.04 -12.89
N HIS A 297 3.08 -3.49 -13.46
CA HIS A 297 1.75 -2.86 -13.35
C HIS A 297 1.36 -2.68 -11.89
N LEU A 298 0.90 -1.47 -11.56
CA LEU A 298 0.57 -1.09 -10.20
C LEU A 298 -0.92 -0.80 -10.07
N VAL A 299 -1.49 -1.21 -8.94
CA VAL A 299 -2.82 -0.81 -8.46
C VAL A 299 -3.92 -0.88 -9.52
N PHE A 300 -4.30 0.24 -10.16
CA PHE A 300 -5.41 0.27 -11.11
C PHE A 300 -5.08 -0.43 -12.43
N ASP A 301 -3.82 -0.42 -12.86
CA ASP A 301 -3.34 -1.07 -14.08
C ASP A 301 -3.15 -2.60 -13.89
N MET A 302 -3.32 -3.11 -12.67
CA MET A 302 -3.35 -4.54 -12.40
C MET A 302 -4.71 -5.12 -12.81
N ASN A 303 -4.70 -6.06 -13.77
CA ASN A 303 -5.89 -6.79 -14.23
C ASN A 303 -6.53 -7.62 -13.11
N ASN A 304 -5.70 -8.33 -12.32
CA ASN A 304 -6.17 -9.13 -11.19
C ASN A 304 -5.34 -8.81 -9.96
N VAL A 305 -6.00 -8.27 -8.93
CA VAL A 305 -5.40 -8.14 -7.60
C VAL A 305 -5.69 -9.44 -6.84
N THR A 306 -4.76 -10.38 -6.86
CA THR A 306 -4.78 -11.61 -6.03
C THR A 306 -4.45 -11.35 -4.56
N SER A 307 -4.38 -10.08 -4.14
CA SER A 307 -4.10 -9.73 -2.75
C SER A 307 -5.18 -10.26 -1.81
N ALA A 308 -4.80 -10.55 -0.56
CA ALA A 308 -5.72 -10.99 0.49
C ALA A 308 -6.85 -9.97 0.78
N ASN A 309 -6.75 -8.72 0.30
CA ASN A 309 -7.72 -7.67 0.55
C ASN A 309 -8.38 -7.17 -0.74
N LYS A 310 -9.65 -7.56 -0.95
CA LYS A 310 -10.51 -7.13 -2.07
C LYS A 310 -10.74 -5.61 -2.15
N GLN A 311 -10.41 -4.85 -1.09
CA GLN A 311 -10.49 -3.39 -1.06
C GLN A 311 -9.15 -2.71 -1.36
N TYR A 312 -8.14 -3.45 -1.83
CA TYR A 312 -6.80 -2.92 -2.05
C TYR A 312 -6.78 -1.64 -2.91
N LYS A 313 -7.42 -1.66 -4.09
CA LYS A 313 -7.49 -0.48 -4.99
C LYS A 313 -8.17 0.71 -4.30
N LYS A 314 -9.32 0.49 -3.62
CA LYS A 314 -10.02 1.53 -2.85
C LYS A 314 -9.15 2.14 -1.74
N ILE A 315 -8.54 1.29 -0.92
CA ILE A 315 -7.71 1.73 0.21
C ILE A 315 -6.50 2.51 -0.31
N PHE A 316 -5.88 2.05 -1.40
CA PHE A 316 -4.79 2.78 -2.05
C PHE A 316 -5.27 4.15 -2.53
N TYR A 317 -6.38 4.20 -3.27
CA TYR A 317 -6.96 5.43 -3.77
C TYR A 317 -7.21 6.44 -2.63
N GLU A 318 -7.92 6.04 -1.58
CA GLU A 318 -8.18 6.86 -0.39
C GLU A 318 -6.91 7.35 0.32
N GLN A 319 -5.85 6.53 0.38
CA GLN A 319 -4.57 6.92 0.96
C GLN A 319 -3.84 7.93 0.07
N SER A 320 -3.82 7.69 -1.24
CA SER A 320 -3.14 8.55 -2.21
C SER A 320 -3.78 9.94 -2.27
N ARG A 321 -5.11 10.06 -2.12
CA ARG A 321 -5.81 11.35 -2.06
C ARG A 321 -5.41 12.24 -0.87
N LYS A 322 -4.72 11.69 0.13
CA LYS A 322 -4.18 12.48 1.24
C LYS A 322 -2.82 13.11 0.92
N TRP A 323 -2.12 12.63 -0.10
CA TRP A 323 -0.86 13.24 -0.54
C TRP A 323 -1.16 14.54 -1.27
N ASP A 324 -0.47 15.60 -0.89
CA ASP A 324 -0.52 16.88 -1.59
C ASP A 324 0.38 16.84 -2.82
N TYR A 325 1.49 16.11 -2.72
CA TYR A 325 2.44 15.93 -3.81
C TYR A 325 2.90 14.48 -3.93
N LEU A 326 3.14 14.05 -5.16
CA LEU A 326 3.76 12.76 -5.51
C LEU A 326 4.99 13.01 -6.38
N ILE A 327 6.17 12.48 -6.03
CA ILE A 327 7.35 12.59 -6.89
C ILE A 327 7.31 11.54 -8.00
N ALA A 328 7.62 11.97 -9.22
CA ALA A 328 7.95 11.10 -10.33
C ALA A 328 9.40 11.33 -10.79
N ASP A 329 10.08 10.23 -11.08
CA ASP A 329 11.49 10.23 -11.51
C ASP A 329 11.66 10.80 -12.93
N ASN A 330 10.72 10.44 -13.80
CA ASN A 330 10.74 10.73 -15.23
C ASN A 330 9.31 10.83 -15.77
N LYS A 331 9.17 11.29 -17.01
CA LYS A 331 7.86 11.48 -17.65
C LYS A 331 7.06 10.17 -17.77
N TYR A 332 7.76 9.07 -18.03
CA TYR A 332 7.20 7.73 -18.06
C TYR A 332 6.50 7.37 -16.73
N SER A 333 7.16 7.62 -15.60
CA SER A 333 6.60 7.37 -14.27
C SER A 333 5.41 8.28 -13.97
N GLU A 334 5.46 9.55 -14.39
CA GLU A 334 4.33 10.48 -14.26
C GLU A 334 3.08 9.94 -14.96
N ASP A 335 3.23 9.51 -16.22
CA ASP A 335 2.11 8.97 -17.01
C ASP A 335 1.52 7.70 -16.39
N ILE A 336 2.39 6.81 -15.88
CA ILE A 336 1.95 5.63 -15.12
C ILE A 336 1.23 6.03 -13.84
N PHE A 337 1.73 6.98 -13.05
CA PHE A 337 1.07 7.37 -11.81
C PHE A 337 -0.29 8.04 -12.06
N VAL A 338 -0.46 8.74 -13.18
CA VAL A 338 -1.78 9.25 -13.60
C VAL A 338 -2.77 8.11 -13.83
N SER A 339 -2.36 7.02 -14.50
CA SER A 339 -3.22 5.85 -14.72
C SER A 339 -3.32 4.96 -13.46
N ALA A 340 -2.22 4.34 -13.08
CA ALA A 340 -2.10 3.33 -12.04
C ALA A 340 -2.59 3.81 -10.68
N PHE A 341 -2.34 5.08 -10.32
CA PHE A 341 -2.75 5.63 -9.02
C PHE A 341 -3.98 6.55 -9.13
N MET A 342 -4.46 6.80 -10.35
CA MET A 342 -5.47 7.83 -10.62
C MET A 342 -5.09 9.15 -9.95
N TYR A 343 -3.81 9.52 -10.04
CA TYR A 343 -3.26 10.66 -9.33
C TYR A 343 -3.35 11.94 -10.20
N PRO A 344 -3.87 13.06 -9.67
CA PRO A 344 -3.95 14.32 -10.42
C PRO A 344 -2.57 14.76 -10.88
N ARG A 345 -2.43 14.97 -12.19
CA ARG A 345 -1.15 15.26 -12.84
C ARG A 345 -0.50 16.52 -12.30
N GLU A 346 -1.30 17.54 -11.98
CA GLU A 346 -0.87 18.83 -11.43
C GLU A 346 -0.18 18.72 -10.06
N ASN A 347 -0.40 17.62 -9.34
CA ASN A 347 0.20 17.34 -8.05
C ASN A 347 1.41 16.38 -8.15
N ILE A 348 1.76 15.92 -9.36
CA ILE A 348 2.95 15.10 -9.59
C ILE A 348 4.14 16.04 -9.87
N LEU A 349 5.21 15.84 -9.10
CA LEU A 349 6.47 16.56 -9.22
C LEU A 349 7.45 15.70 -10.00
N THR A 350 7.48 15.87 -11.33
CA THR A 350 8.38 15.15 -12.24
C THR A 350 9.78 15.78 -12.21
N TYR A 351 10.52 15.57 -11.12
CA TYR A 351 11.76 16.30 -10.79
C TYR A 351 13.02 15.41 -10.67
N GLY A 352 12.92 14.11 -10.99
CA GLY A 352 13.92 13.12 -10.59
C GLY A 352 13.73 12.70 -9.13
N TYR A 353 14.45 11.68 -8.68
CA TYR A 353 14.39 11.24 -7.29
C TYR A 353 15.49 11.87 -6.42
N PRO A 354 15.13 12.49 -5.28
CA PRO A 354 16.11 12.98 -4.30
C PRO A 354 17.19 11.96 -3.91
N ARG A 355 16.83 10.67 -3.80
CA ARG A 355 17.80 9.61 -3.48
C ARG A 355 18.89 9.43 -4.55
N ASN A 356 18.60 9.79 -5.81
CA ASN A 356 19.53 9.62 -6.92
C ASN A 356 20.55 10.78 -6.98
N ASP A 357 20.36 11.87 -6.24
CA ASP A 357 21.29 13.02 -6.24
C ASP A 357 22.73 12.59 -5.90
N ILE A 358 22.89 11.67 -4.93
CA ILE A 358 24.21 11.16 -4.54
C ILE A 358 24.88 10.34 -5.65
N LEU A 359 24.11 9.71 -6.54
CA LEU A 359 24.67 8.95 -7.67
C LEU A 359 25.35 9.88 -8.68
N ILE A 360 24.94 11.15 -8.75
CA ILE A 360 25.53 12.16 -9.63
C ILE A 360 26.64 12.94 -8.92
N ASN A 361 26.43 13.27 -7.64
CA ASN A 361 27.30 14.19 -6.90
C ASN A 361 28.43 13.52 -6.10
N HIS A 362 28.49 12.18 -6.03
CA HIS A 362 29.53 11.50 -5.27
C HIS A 362 30.93 11.79 -5.80
N THR A 363 31.89 11.81 -4.88
CA THR A 363 33.32 11.94 -5.15
C THR A 363 34.02 10.57 -5.10
N ILE A 364 35.28 10.53 -5.53
CA ILE A 364 36.11 9.32 -5.42
C ILE A 364 36.38 9.02 -3.95
N GLU A 365 36.56 10.06 -3.13
CA GLU A 365 36.74 9.97 -1.69
C GLU A 365 35.52 9.32 -1.02
N ASP A 366 34.30 9.72 -1.40
CA ASP A 366 33.06 9.08 -0.92
C ASP A 366 33.05 7.59 -1.27
N GLN A 367 33.43 7.22 -2.50
CA GLN A 367 33.49 5.83 -2.93
C GLN A 367 34.49 5.01 -2.09
N GLN A 368 35.66 5.58 -1.80
CA GLN A 368 36.69 4.95 -0.96
C GLN A 368 36.23 4.81 0.50
N GLU A 369 35.62 5.85 1.08
CA GLU A 369 35.08 5.80 2.44
C GLU A 369 33.98 4.74 2.56
N ILE A 370 33.07 4.66 1.59
CA ILE A 370 32.04 3.63 1.57
C ILE A 370 32.69 2.23 1.50
N LYS A 371 33.66 2.01 0.61
CA LYS A 371 34.36 0.72 0.53
C LYS A 371 35.03 0.34 1.86
N GLN A 372 35.76 1.27 2.49
CA GLN A 372 36.43 1.05 3.78
C GLN A 372 35.42 0.71 4.88
N ARG A 373 34.35 1.50 5.00
CA ARG A 373 33.29 1.27 6.01
C ARG A 373 32.59 -0.07 5.83
N LEU A 374 32.47 -0.55 4.58
CA LEU A 374 31.88 -1.83 4.23
C LEU A 374 32.92 -2.97 4.14
N GLY A 375 34.18 -2.74 4.53
CA GLY A 375 35.22 -3.78 4.45
C GLY A 375 35.42 -4.35 3.03
N ILE A 376 35.08 -3.59 2.00
CA ILE A 376 35.25 -3.98 0.60
C ILE A 376 36.67 -3.59 0.16
N PRO A 377 37.44 -4.51 -0.48
CA PRO A 377 38.80 -4.21 -0.92
C PRO A 377 38.86 -3.00 -1.88
N LEU A 378 39.83 -2.11 -1.65
CA LEU A 378 39.99 -0.88 -2.42
C LEU A 378 40.58 -1.12 -3.82
N ASP A 379 41.41 -2.15 -3.94
CA ASP A 379 42.12 -2.57 -5.15
C ASP A 379 41.29 -3.45 -6.09
N LYS A 380 40.10 -3.90 -5.65
CA LYS A 380 39.19 -4.75 -6.43
C LYS A 380 38.05 -3.94 -7.04
N LYS A 381 37.62 -4.36 -8.23
CA LYS A 381 36.34 -3.96 -8.82
C LYS A 381 35.19 -4.68 -8.11
N VAL A 382 34.00 -4.09 -8.14
CA VAL A 382 32.85 -4.58 -7.38
C VAL A 382 31.67 -4.88 -8.31
N ILE A 383 31.20 -6.12 -8.26
CA ILE A 383 29.95 -6.58 -8.89
C ILE A 383 28.83 -6.45 -7.87
N LEU A 384 27.73 -5.78 -8.20
CA LEU A 384 26.50 -5.85 -7.41
C LEU A 384 25.55 -6.85 -8.03
N TYR A 385 25.13 -7.87 -7.29
CA TYR A 385 24.07 -8.78 -7.69
C TYR A 385 22.80 -8.54 -6.88
N ALA A 386 21.74 -8.05 -7.55
CA ALA A 386 20.48 -7.64 -6.96
C ALA A 386 19.26 -8.22 -7.72
N PRO A 387 18.99 -9.54 -7.64
CA PRO A 387 17.85 -10.20 -8.24
C PRO A 387 16.54 -9.91 -7.48
N THR A 388 15.41 -10.12 -8.16
CA THR A 388 14.09 -10.06 -7.56
C THR A 388 13.74 -11.33 -6.77
N TRP A 389 12.86 -11.19 -5.77
CA TRP A 389 12.32 -12.32 -5.01
C TRP A 389 11.39 -13.19 -5.87
N ARG A 390 11.41 -14.51 -5.64
CA ARG A 390 10.60 -15.52 -6.32
C ARG A 390 9.67 -16.21 -5.32
N ASP A 391 8.35 -16.07 -5.51
CA ASP A 391 7.35 -16.65 -4.60
C ASP A 391 7.27 -18.19 -4.70
N ASP A 392 7.63 -18.76 -5.84
CA ASP A 392 7.64 -20.20 -6.12
C ASP A 392 8.82 -20.94 -5.47
N GLU A 393 9.85 -20.21 -5.01
CA GLU A 393 10.95 -20.77 -4.22
C GLU A 393 10.63 -20.82 -2.71
N PHE A 394 9.39 -20.42 -2.33
CA PHE A 394 8.86 -20.50 -0.97
C PHE A 394 7.95 -21.73 -0.81
N HIS A 395 8.48 -22.81 -0.20
CA HIS A 395 7.70 -24.03 0.03
C HIS A 395 7.06 -24.14 1.43
N SER A 396 7.62 -23.52 2.48
CA SER A 396 6.99 -23.36 3.81
C SER A 396 7.82 -22.50 4.76
N VAL A 397 7.22 -22.05 5.88
CA VAL A 397 7.94 -21.35 6.96
C VAL A 397 9.00 -22.28 7.56
N GLY A 398 10.28 -22.00 7.31
CA GLY A 398 11.42 -22.71 7.92
C GLY A 398 12.12 -23.75 7.03
N ASN A 399 11.59 -24.08 5.84
CA ASN A 399 12.27 -24.93 4.86
C ASN A 399 12.51 -24.14 3.57
N TYR A 400 13.54 -23.30 3.57
CA TYR A 400 13.99 -22.60 2.37
C TYR A 400 14.93 -23.51 1.57
N LYS A 401 14.56 -23.88 0.34
CA LYS A 401 15.49 -24.37 -0.68
C LYS A 401 15.80 -23.23 -1.65
N PHE A 402 16.34 -22.12 -1.13
CA PHE A 402 16.90 -21.12 -2.01
C PHE A 402 18.24 -21.63 -2.51
N THR A 403 18.39 -21.79 -3.83
CA THR A 403 19.68 -22.08 -4.45
C THR A 403 20.04 -20.87 -5.28
N LEU A 404 21.10 -20.18 -4.88
CA LEU A 404 21.67 -19.09 -5.66
C LEU A 404 22.00 -19.63 -7.06
N ARG A 405 21.29 -19.13 -8.08
CA ARG A 405 21.44 -19.59 -9.47
C ARG A 405 22.73 -19.12 -10.13
N LEU A 406 23.33 -18.08 -9.57
CA LEU A 406 24.60 -17.55 -10.02
C LEU A 406 25.72 -18.38 -9.36
N ASN A 407 26.55 -19.04 -10.17
CA ASN A 407 27.61 -19.90 -9.66
C ASN A 407 28.78 -19.08 -9.10
N LEU A 408 28.81 -18.90 -7.78
CA LEU A 408 29.85 -18.13 -7.08
C LEU A 408 31.23 -18.76 -7.15
N GLU A 409 31.32 -20.09 -7.15
CA GLU A 409 32.59 -20.81 -7.24
C GLU A 409 33.28 -20.50 -8.56
N ARG A 410 32.57 -20.65 -9.69
CA ARG A 410 33.09 -20.31 -11.01
C ARG A 410 33.41 -18.82 -11.15
N LEU A 411 32.57 -17.94 -10.60
CA LEU A 411 32.86 -16.49 -10.58
C LEU A 411 34.17 -16.19 -9.82
N ARG A 412 34.41 -16.85 -8.68
CA ARG A 412 35.64 -16.67 -7.90
C ARG A 412 36.86 -17.17 -8.67
N GLU A 413 36.78 -18.35 -9.27
CA GLU A 413 37.87 -18.93 -10.07
C GLU A 413 38.26 -18.02 -11.24
N GLU A 414 37.27 -17.46 -11.93
CA GLU A 414 37.48 -16.74 -13.18
C GLU A 414 37.72 -15.23 -12.99
N LEU A 415 37.15 -14.63 -11.93
CA LEU A 415 37.13 -13.18 -11.72
C LEU A 415 37.71 -12.74 -10.36
N GLY A 416 37.93 -13.63 -9.40
CA GLY A 416 38.32 -13.28 -8.01
C GLY A 416 39.64 -12.52 -7.88
N ASN A 417 40.51 -12.59 -8.90
CA ASN A 417 41.73 -11.80 -8.95
C ASN A 417 41.50 -10.31 -9.22
N GLU A 418 40.38 -9.93 -9.87
CA GLU A 418 40.08 -8.54 -10.23
C GLU A 418 38.81 -8.02 -9.55
N TYR A 419 37.84 -8.90 -9.29
CA TYR A 419 36.52 -8.55 -8.79
C TYR A 419 36.23 -9.16 -7.41
N VAL A 420 35.35 -8.47 -6.68
CA VAL A 420 34.55 -9.00 -5.59
C VAL A 420 33.07 -8.85 -5.93
N ILE A 421 32.21 -9.61 -5.26
CA ILE A 421 30.76 -9.57 -5.48
C ILE A 421 30.00 -9.21 -4.20
N ILE A 422 29.08 -8.26 -4.32
CA ILE A 422 28.11 -7.89 -3.29
C ILE A 422 26.77 -8.52 -3.63
N LEU A 423 26.21 -9.27 -2.68
CA LEU A 423 24.91 -9.90 -2.80
C LEU A 423 23.87 -9.05 -2.06
N ARG A 424 22.84 -8.61 -2.79
CA ARG A 424 21.70 -7.84 -2.26
C ARG A 424 20.42 -8.66 -2.45
N MET A 425 20.25 -9.69 -1.63
CA MET A 425 19.12 -10.61 -1.69
C MET A 425 17.91 -10.07 -0.94
N HIS A 426 16.75 -10.69 -1.16
CA HIS A 426 15.59 -10.45 -0.31
C HIS A 426 15.86 -10.94 1.13
N TYR A 427 15.30 -10.26 2.13
CA TYR A 427 15.61 -10.54 3.54
C TYR A 427 15.26 -11.97 4.00
N PHE A 428 14.29 -12.63 3.35
CA PHE A 428 13.98 -14.05 3.62
C PHE A 428 15.07 -15.02 3.14
N ILE A 429 15.90 -14.60 2.18
CA ILE A 429 17.02 -15.38 1.65
C ILE A 429 18.28 -15.13 2.47
N SER A 430 18.52 -13.87 2.86
CA SER A 430 19.75 -13.49 3.57
C SER A 430 19.93 -14.25 4.88
N ASP A 431 18.83 -14.64 5.54
CA ASP A 431 18.90 -15.38 6.80
C ASP A 431 19.36 -16.84 6.62
N VAL A 432 19.42 -17.35 5.37
CA VAL A 432 19.79 -18.74 5.04
C VAL A 432 21.01 -18.85 4.11
N LEU A 433 21.60 -17.73 3.72
CA LEU A 433 22.75 -17.69 2.82
C LEU A 433 24.04 -17.96 3.62
N ASP A 434 24.73 -19.06 3.30
CA ASP A 434 26.07 -19.35 3.82
C ASP A 434 27.12 -18.97 2.77
N LEU A 435 28.01 -18.04 3.14
CA LEU A 435 29.09 -17.54 2.29
C LEU A 435 30.49 -17.87 2.85
N SER A 436 30.58 -18.75 3.85
CA SER A 436 31.85 -19.09 4.50
C SER A 436 32.92 -19.56 3.51
N ASP A 437 32.53 -20.37 2.50
CA ASP A 437 33.43 -20.85 1.45
C ASP A 437 33.92 -19.76 0.47
N TYR A 438 33.35 -18.54 0.54
CA TYR A 438 33.61 -17.42 -0.37
C TYR A 438 34.15 -16.17 0.34
N GLU A 439 34.71 -16.33 1.55
CA GLU A 439 35.29 -15.23 2.32
C GLU A 439 36.34 -14.46 1.49
N GLY A 440 36.31 -13.13 1.58
CA GLY A 440 37.17 -12.23 0.80
C GLY A 440 36.75 -12.02 -0.66
N PHE A 441 35.76 -12.79 -1.16
CA PHE A 441 35.23 -12.64 -2.52
C PHE A 441 33.76 -12.20 -2.54
N ALA A 442 32.88 -12.87 -1.79
CA ALA A 442 31.45 -12.60 -1.75
C ALA A 442 31.03 -11.95 -0.43
N PHE A 443 30.26 -10.87 -0.51
CA PHE A 443 29.81 -10.09 0.65
C PHE A 443 28.28 -9.99 0.68
N ASP A 444 27.65 -10.44 1.77
CA ASP A 444 26.19 -10.27 1.94
C ASP A 444 25.87 -8.88 2.50
N TYR A 445 25.24 -8.06 1.66
CA TYR A 445 24.72 -6.75 2.04
C TYR A 445 23.20 -6.67 1.89
N SER A 446 22.47 -7.79 1.95
CA SER A 446 21.00 -7.87 1.86
C SER A 446 20.27 -7.05 2.92
N LYS A 447 20.84 -6.93 4.14
CA LYS A 447 20.28 -6.16 5.26
C LYS A 447 20.78 -4.72 5.33
N TYR A 448 21.67 -4.31 4.43
CA TYR A 448 22.21 -2.96 4.41
C TYR A 448 21.10 -1.91 4.23
N ASN A 449 21.22 -0.78 4.90
CA ASN A 449 20.12 0.18 4.98
C ASN A 449 19.94 0.98 3.68
N ASP A 450 21.04 1.36 3.01
CA ASP A 450 21.03 2.31 1.89
C ASP A 450 21.67 1.71 0.63
N ILE A 451 20.86 1.38 -0.37
CA ILE A 451 21.35 0.73 -1.59
C ILE A 451 22.18 1.66 -2.48
N ASN A 452 22.01 2.98 -2.38
CA ASN A 452 22.74 3.94 -3.20
C ASN A 452 24.25 3.88 -2.92
N HIS A 453 24.66 3.59 -1.67
CA HIS A 453 26.07 3.34 -1.37
C HIS A 453 26.62 2.12 -2.10
N LEU A 454 25.83 1.05 -2.22
CA LEU A 454 26.22 -0.15 -2.97
C LEU A 454 26.36 0.19 -4.45
N TYR A 455 25.43 0.96 -5.03
CA TYR A 455 25.53 1.42 -6.41
C TYR A 455 26.83 2.20 -6.66
N ILE A 456 27.14 3.18 -5.79
CA ILE A 456 28.31 4.05 -5.92
C ILE A 456 29.62 3.25 -5.96
N ILE A 457 29.75 2.22 -5.12
CA ILE A 457 30.98 1.40 -5.09
C ILE A 457 31.04 0.33 -6.17
N SER A 458 29.93 0.02 -6.84
CA SER A 458 29.83 -1.04 -7.84
C SER A 458 30.17 -0.59 -9.26
N ASP A 459 31.07 -1.32 -9.89
CA ASP A 459 31.52 -1.10 -11.27
C ASP A 459 30.56 -1.69 -12.30
N LEU A 460 29.80 -2.72 -11.92
CA LEU A 460 28.72 -3.28 -12.74
C LEU A 460 27.57 -3.84 -11.89
N LEU A 461 26.36 -3.79 -12.44
CA LEU A 461 25.16 -4.37 -11.85
C LEU A 461 24.75 -5.64 -12.60
N ILE A 462 24.48 -6.70 -11.86
CA ILE A 462 23.76 -7.89 -12.33
C ILE A 462 22.39 -7.90 -11.66
N THR A 463 21.33 -7.88 -12.46
CA THR A 463 19.95 -7.92 -11.96
C THR A 463 19.05 -8.72 -12.90
N ASP A 464 17.75 -8.74 -12.65
CA ASP A 464 16.75 -9.40 -13.48
C ASP A 464 15.58 -8.43 -13.76
N TYR A 465 14.38 -8.72 -13.25
CA TYR A 465 13.17 -7.90 -13.37
C TYR A 465 13.01 -6.93 -12.19
N SER A 466 14.11 -6.41 -11.66
CA SER A 466 14.12 -5.46 -10.54
C SER A 466 14.15 -4.03 -11.06
N SER A 467 13.37 -3.11 -10.48
CA SER A 467 13.42 -1.70 -10.90
C SER A 467 14.72 -0.97 -10.53
N VAL A 468 15.65 -1.62 -9.83
CA VAL A 468 16.93 -1.03 -9.39
C VAL A 468 17.82 -0.56 -10.55
N PHE A 469 17.68 -1.16 -11.74
CA PHE A 469 18.47 -0.75 -12.90
C PHE A 469 18.11 0.66 -13.40
N PHE A 470 16.89 1.15 -13.15
CA PHE A 470 16.52 2.53 -13.48
C PHE A 470 17.38 3.52 -12.69
N ASP A 471 17.54 3.29 -11.38
CA ASP A 471 18.36 4.15 -10.53
C ASP A 471 19.86 3.98 -10.87
N TYR A 472 20.32 2.74 -11.03
CA TYR A 472 21.74 2.45 -11.29
C TYR A 472 22.23 3.03 -12.62
N ALA A 473 21.35 3.14 -13.62
CA ALA A 473 21.69 3.72 -14.92
C ALA A 473 22.15 5.19 -14.85
N ASN A 474 21.84 5.91 -13.76
CA ASN A 474 22.39 7.25 -13.50
C ASN A 474 23.92 7.27 -13.45
N LEU A 475 24.55 6.17 -13.03
CA LEU A 475 26.02 6.04 -12.98
C LEU A 475 26.65 5.81 -14.36
N LYS A 476 25.85 5.53 -15.40
CA LYS A 476 26.30 5.20 -16.76
C LYS A 476 27.28 4.02 -16.78
N ARG A 477 27.04 3.04 -15.90
CA ARG A 477 27.84 1.83 -15.73
C ARG A 477 27.14 0.60 -16.34
N PRO A 478 27.89 -0.45 -16.71
CA PRO A 478 27.33 -1.66 -17.30
C PRO A 478 26.24 -2.32 -16.42
N ILE A 479 25.18 -2.79 -17.07
CA ILE A 479 24.09 -3.54 -16.45
C ILE A 479 23.91 -4.85 -17.23
N LEU A 480 23.95 -5.98 -16.52
CA LEU A 480 23.73 -7.32 -17.08
C LEU A 480 22.44 -7.91 -16.50
N PHE A 481 21.60 -8.48 -17.36
CA PHE A 481 20.31 -9.02 -16.95
C PHE A 481 20.34 -10.55 -16.90
N TYR A 482 20.53 -11.12 -15.72
CA TYR A 482 20.54 -12.57 -15.52
C TYR A 482 19.12 -13.11 -15.38
N THR A 483 18.50 -13.41 -16.52
CA THR A 483 17.11 -13.83 -16.67
C THR A 483 16.99 -15.33 -16.96
N TYR A 484 17.62 -16.16 -16.12
CA TYR A 484 17.66 -17.63 -16.25
C TYR A 484 16.27 -18.30 -16.34
N ASP A 485 15.21 -17.61 -15.90
CA ASP A 485 13.83 -18.09 -15.82
C ASP A 485 12.85 -17.35 -16.74
N LEU A 486 13.34 -16.59 -17.74
CA LEU A 486 12.51 -15.77 -18.63
C LEU A 486 11.35 -16.55 -19.27
N ALA A 487 11.58 -17.80 -19.66
CA ALA A 487 10.56 -18.67 -20.24
C ALA A 487 9.39 -18.94 -19.28
N LYS A 488 9.68 -19.09 -17.97
CA LYS A 488 8.68 -19.28 -16.91
C LYS A 488 7.97 -17.96 -16.57
N TYR A 489 8.69 -16.85 -16.67
CA TYR A 489 8.21 -15.52 -16.30
C TYR A 489 7.36 -14.84 -17.40
N LYS A 490 7.21 -15.47 -18.58
CA LYS A 490 6.54 -14.88 -19.76
C LYS A 490 5.12 -14.37 -19.51
N ASP A 491 4.35 -15.04 -18.66
CA ASP A 491 3.00 -14.59 -18.29
C ASP A 491 3.03 -13.39 -17.34
N GLU A 492 4.05 -13.29 -16.47
CA GLU A 492 4.28 -12.11 -15.62
C GLU A 492 4.81 -10.91 -16.43
N LEU A 493 5.55 -11.14 -17.52
CA LEU A 493 6.00 -10.08 -18.43
C LEU A 493 4.82 -9.28 -19.03
N ARG A 494 3.63 -9.88 -19.17
CA ARG A 494 2.42 -9.15 -19.59
C ARG A 494 1.92 -8.15 -18.55
N GLY A 495 2.43 -8.24 -17.32
CA GLY A 495 2.21 -7.29 -16.25
C GLY A 495 3.35 -6.26 -16.14
N PHE A 496 4.23 -6.12 -17.14
CA PHE A 496 5.23 -5.06 -17.17
C PHE A 496 4.82 -3.96 -18.14
N TYR A 497 5.23 -2.73 -17.84
CA TYR A 497 4.95 -1.56 -18.66
C TYR A 497 5.93 -1.40 -19.84
N ILE A 498 7.10 -2.06 -19.79
CA ILE A 498 8.12 -2.06 -20.87
C ILE A 498 8.31 -3.47 -21.43
N ASP A 499 8.80 -3.57 -22.66
CA ASP A 499 9.19 -4.83 -23.27
C ASP A 499 10.62 -5.17 -22.83
N VAL A 500 10.73 -6.03 -21.81
CA VAL A 500 12.02 -6.48 -21.25
C VAL A 500 12.96 -7.10 -22.29
N GLN A 501 12.44 -7.65 -23.39
CA GLN A 501 13.31 -8.21 -24.44
C GLN A 501 13.90 -7.15 -25.37
N LYS A 502 13.31 -5.96 -25.43
CA LYS A 502 13.70 -4.91 -26.37
C LYS A 502 14.31 -3.68 -25.70
N ASP A 503 13.75 -3.27 -24.57
CA ASP A 503 13.92 -1.94 -24.00
C ASP A 503 15.02 -1.85 -22.93
N LEU A 504 15.61 -2.99 -22.53
CA LEU A 504 16.62 -3.00 -21.49
C LEU A 504 18.00 -2.51 -21.99
N PRO A 505 18.75 -1.78 -21.14
CA PRO A 505 20.03 -1.16 -21.50
C PRO A 505 21.23 -2.13 -21.49
N GLY A 506 20.98 -3.44 -21.57
CA GLY A 506 22.03 -4.46 -21.43
C GLY A 506 21.58 -5.84 -21.89
N PRO A 507 22.50 -6.81 -21.94
CA PRO A 507 22.21 -8.14 -22.46
C PRO A 507 21.36 -8.97 -21.50
N LEU A 508 20.45 -9.76 -22.09
CA LEU A 508 19.76 -10.85 -21.40
C LEU A 508 20.65 -12.09 -21.42
N LEU A 509 20.93 -12.62 -20.23
CA LEU A 509 21.83 -13.73 -19.99
C LEU A 509 21.08 -14.83 -19.25
N TYR A 510 21.28 -16.08 -19.66
CA TYR A 510 20.51 -17.22 -19.19
C TYR A 510 21.33 -18.20 -18.36
N THR A 511 22.66 -18.14 -18.47
CA THR A 511 23.59 -19.03 -17.76
C THR A 511 24.66 -18.25 -17.01
N SER A 512 25.28 -18.86 -15.99
CA SER A 512 26.39 -18.23 -15.26
C SER A 512 27.62 -18.05 -16.16
N GLU A 513 27.79 -18.95 -17.12
CA GLU A 513 28.86 -18.93 -18.12
C GLU A 513 28.76 -17.69 -19.01
N GLU A 514 27.56 -17.38 -19.50
CA GLU A 514 27.29 -16.15 -20.27
C GLU A 514 27.57 -14.89 -19.43
N VAL A 515 27.20 -14.90 -18.14
CA VAL A 515 27.52 -13.79 -17.22
C VAL A 515 29.03 -13.59 -17.09
N ILE A 516 29.79 -14.66 -16.83
CA ILE A 516 31.25 -14.59 -16.70
C ILE A 516 31.88 -14.08 -18.00
N ASP A 517 31.47 -14.62 -19.15
CA ASP A 517 31.99 -14.21 -20.46
C ASP A 517 31.73 -12.72 -20.74
N ARG A 518 30.51 -12.24 -20.49
CA ARG A 518 30.17 -10.82 -20.69
C ARG A 518 30.92 -9.89 -19.72
N ILE A 519 31.22 -10.33 -18.49
CA ILE A 519 32.05 -9.54 -17.56
C ILE A 519 33.50 -9.47 -18.05
N LYS A 520 34.09 -10.58 -18.50
CA LYS A 520 35.45 -10.57 -19.09
C LYS A 520 35.55 -9.64 -20.31
N ASN A 521 34.46 -9.53 -21.06
CA ASN A 521 34.35 -8.72 -22.28
C ASN A 521 33.54 -7.42 -22.09
N ILE A 522 33.50 -6.86 -20.87
CA ILE A 522 32.55 -5.79 -20.51
C ILE A 522 32.65 -4.53 -21.39
N LYS A 523 33.83 -4.18 -21.88
CA LYS A 523 34.02 -3.05 -22.80
C LYS A 523 33.31 -3.26 -24.13
N SER A 524 33.35 -4.50 -24.65
CA SER A 524 32.64 -4.88 -25.88
C SER A 524 31.12 -4.81 -25.66
N VAL A 525 30.64 -5.28 -24.50
CA VAL A 525 29.22 -5.17 -24.13
C VAL A 525 28.75 -3.72 -24.10
N MET A 526 29.53 -2.82 -23.50
CA MET A 526 29.19 -1.39 -23.47
C MET A 526 29.10 -0.77 -24.87
N TYR A 527 29.98 -1.17 -25.79
CA TYR A 527 29.92 -0.74 -27.18
C TYR A 527 28.70 -1.32 -27.93
N GLU A 528 28.44 -2.62 -27.76
CA GLU A 528 27.29 -3.32 -28.35
C GLU A 528 25.94 -2.70 -27.93
N TYR A 529 25.85 -2.21 -26.69
CA TYR A 529 24.62 -1.67 -26.11
C TYR A 529 24.60 -0.13 -25.98
N GLU A 530 25.57 0.60 -26.54
CA GLU A 530 25.71 2.05 -26.34
C GLU A 530 24.45 2.82 -26.72
N GLU A 531 23.89 2.56 -27.91
CA GLU A 531 22.68 3.25 -28.39
C GLU A 531 21.46 2.94 -27.50
N LYS A 532 21.28 1.67 -27.13
CA LYS A 532 20.18 1.24 -26.24
C LYS A 532 20.30 1.89 -24.86
N TYR A 533 21.51 1.92 -24.31
CA TYR A 533 21.78 2.55 -23.03
C TYR A 533 21.51 4.05 -23.09
N LYS A 534 21.92 4.72 -24.17
CA LYS A 534 21.64 6.15 -24.37
C LYS A 534 20.14 6.44 -24.42
N LEU A 535 19.38 5.69 -25.23
CA LEU A 535 17.93 5.85 -25.31
C LEU A 535 17.25 5.60 -23.96
N PHE A 536 17.69 4.57 -23.24
CA PHE A 536 17.22 4.28 -21.89
C PHE A 536 17.52 5.44 -20.93
N TYR A 537 18.75 5.95 -20.91
CA TYR A 537 19.16 7.05 -20.06
C TYR A 537 18.36 8.33 -20.36
N ASP A 538 18.21 8.68 -21.64
CA ASP A 538 17.46 9.85 -22.09
C ASP A 538 15.97 9.76 -21.68
N GLN A 539 15.41 8.55 -21.66
CA GLN A 539 14.01 8.33 -21.30
C GLN A 539 13.76 8.29 -19.78
N TYR A 540 14.65 7.66 -19.01
CA TYR A 540 14.38 7.34 -17.60
C TYR A 540 15.23 8.13 -16.60
N CYS A 541 16.41 8.60 -16.98
CA CYS A 541 17.40 9.21 -16.07
C CYS A 541 17.63 10.70 -16.35
N ALA A 542 17.12 11.25 -17.45
CA ALA A 542 17.47 12.59 -17.91
C ALA A 542 17.16 13.76 -16.94
N LEU A 543 16.31 13.53 -15.93
CA LEU A 543 15.97 14.54 -14.92
C LEU A 543 16.86 14.49 -13.66
N ASP A 544 17.63 13.41 -13.47
CA ASP A 544 18.52 13.24 -12.34
C ASP A 544 19.85 13.99 -12.60
N ASP A 545 19.87 15.26 -12.24
CA ASP A 545 21.00 16.19 -12.40
C ASP A 545 21.72 16.52 -11.08
N GLY A 546 21.49 15.71 -10.03
CA GLY A 546 22.05 15.95 -8.70
C GLY A 546 21.34 17.00 -7.86
N ASN A 547 20.21 17.57 -8.34
CA ASN A 547 19.50 18.67 -7.67
C ASN A 547 18.01 18.40 -7.40
N ALA A 548 17.58 17.14 -7.42
CA ALA A 548 16.18 16.77 -7.18
C ALA A 548 15.73 17.14 -5.76
N SER A 549 16.57 16.92 -4.75
CA SER A 549 16.29 17.32 -3.35
C SER A 549 16.01 18.82 -3.24
N LYS A 550 16.81 19.65 -3.92
CA LYS A 550 16.66 21.11 -3.93
C LYS A 550 15.32 21.51 -4.55
N ARG A 551 15.02 21.03 -5.76
CA ARG A 551 13.75 21.33 -6.47
C ARG A 551 12.53 20.96 -5.63
N VAL A 552 12.58 19.80 -4.97
CA VAL A 552 11.49 19.32 -4.11
C VAL A 552 11.32 20.20 -2.88
N VAL A 553 12.42 20.58 -2.22
CA VAL A 553 12.37 21.47 -1.04
C VAL A 553 11.81 22.83 -1.41
N GLU A 554 12.31 23.46 -2.46
CA GLU A 554 11.83 24.76 -2.94
C GLU A 554 10.33 24.73 -3.27
N LYS A 555 9.85 23.65 -3.92
CA LYS A 555 8.46 23.51 -4.30
C LYS A 555 7.53 23.17 -3.13
N VAL A 556 7.94 22.32 -2.21
CA VAL A 556 7.04 21.73 -1.20
C VAL A 556 7.13 22.44 0.13
N ILE A 557 8.32 22.92 0.51
CA ILE A 557 8.60 23.42 1.86
C ILE A 557 8.68 24.95 1.88
N ASP A 558 9.29 25.57 0.87
CA ASP A 558 9.45 27.03 0.81
C ASP A 558 8.30 27.75 0.09
N SER A 559 7.27 27.02 -0.35
CA SER A 559 6.10 27.55 -1.09
C SER A 559 4.95 28.10 -0.26
#